data_AF-A0A6L8DJR2-F1
#
_entry.id   AF-A0A6L8DJR2-F1
#
_cell.length_a   1.000
_cell.length_b   1.000
_cell.length_c   1.000
_cell.angle_alpha   90.00
_cell.angle_beta   90.00
_cell.angle_gamma   90.00
#
_symmetry.space_group_name_H-M   'P 1'
#
loop_
_entity.id
_entity.type
_entity.pdbx_description
1 polymer ?
#
loop_
_entity_poly.entity_id
_entity_poly.type
_entity_poly.pdbx_seq_one_letter_code
_entity_poly.pdbx_strand_id
1 'polypeptide(L)'
;MPSRIRINVDTPVAPPQWALLERALIRSMSQALELFYDKYFDEKGYLECVPRWGALDGPDDAIENLANWPVVYLLGGGDRILDMCKTAQDGHILQYTEAKTVDVPFARDGMYYKEFPVHSDWAHHAEGLVVFNLLGNCDPDDENHIRRARRFAGFYMDEDPQAKNYDPERRLIRSMFNGSRGPMLRKTTALDWVGDPLEDGRYDLLHGQRDYAEMCERFETYNDVAGDHPLNLTSTGLAFNAYALTGEAKYRDWILEYADAWVERTYANGGVIPSNVGLDGVIGSACDGRWWGGVYGWNHKVFAHRHGRLDNFTLNAVAHAVDGFGNALLLTGDRKYVDVWRTVLESVNANKKTVDGVTMYPHMHGDDGWYDYAPEPYDRGAVEVYDWSMNTDDRALTGNHPWLNYLDGTNPGFPVDALKQDFEHLRGQVEKIRNDTSTRDTRLSDNPNPFNPARIETLVNIMTGGPKPAYARPLHCRLWYFDPDRGRPGVPEDVATLVDRIDADGLDVHLVNVNPVDARTVTVQGGAYGEHRVDTVECDGRKVAVDDTDFTVRLAPGCGARLTLGLQRYVNQPTARFPWDR
;
A
#
# COMPACT_ATOMS: atom_id res chain seq x y z
N MET A 1 -17.55 6.03 23.85
CA MET A 1 -17.45 5.50 25.25
C MET A 1 -16.31 4.47 25.27
N PRO A 2 -15.55 4.25 26.36
CA PRO A 2 -14.57 3.17 26.38
C PRO A 2 -15.27 1.82 26.11
N SER A 3 -14.60 0.90 25.39
CA SER A 3 -15.12 -0.43 25.05
C SER A 3 -15.79 -1.06 26.26
N ARG A 4 -17.02 -1.58 26.12
CA ARG A 4 -17.80 -2.04 27.30
C ARG A 4 -17.17 -3.24 28.01
N ILE A 5 -16.32 -4.00 27.32
CA ILE A 5 -15.64 -5.19 27.85
C ILE A 5 -14.19 -4.87 28.20
N ARG A 6 -13.81 -5.21 29.44
CA ARG A 6 -12.45 -5.08 29.96
C ARG A 6 -11.92 -6.43 30.44
N ILE A 7 -10.78 -6.83 29.92
CA ILE A 7 -10.02 -8.00 30.37
C ILE A 7 -8.85 -7.51 31.22
N ASN A 8 -8.71 -8.06 32.43
CA ASN A 8 -7.56 -7.76 33.29
C ASN A 8 -6.60 -8.94 33.22
N VAL A 9 -5.33 -8.63 32.97
CA VAL A 9 -4.24 -9.59 32.93
C VAL A 9 -3.26 -9.22 34.04
N ASP A 10 -3.20 -10.07 35.05
CA ASP A 10 -2.34 -9.95 36.23
C ASP A 10 -1.37 -11.14 36.39
N THR A 11 -1.30 -12.01 35.38
CA THR A 11 -0.35 -13.11 35.31
C THR A 11 1.06 -12.59 35.01
N PRO A 12 2.02 -12.70 35.95
CA PRO A 12 3.38 -12.23 35.74
C PRO A 12 4.08 -13.04 34.65
N VAL A 13 4.83 -12.36 33.78
CA VAL A 13 5.61 -12.99 32.72
C VAL A 13 6.99 -12.36 32.65
N ALA A 14 8.04 -13.18 32.55
CA ALA A 14 9.34 -12.66 32.17
C ALA A 14 9.24 -12.16 30.71
N PRO A 15 9.60 -10.91 30.38
CA PRO A 15 9.44 -10.38 29.04
C PRO A 15 10.11 -11.30 28.00
N PRO A 16 9.35 -11.86 27.04
CA PRO A 16 9.94 -12.74 26.05
C PRO A 16 10.84 -11.93 25.11
N GLN A 17 11.80 -12.60 24.49
CA GLN A 17 12.81 -11.94 23.65
C GLN A 17 12.19 -11.10 22.52
N TRP A 18 11.16 -11.63 21.84
CA TRP A 18 10.49 -10.92 20.76
C TRP A 18 9.86 -9.60 21.24
N ALA A 19 9.25 -9.58 22.44
CA ALA A 19 8.59 -8.39 22.98
C ALA A 19 9.58 -7.26 23.24
N LEU A 20 10.76 -7.60 23.79
CA LEU A 20 11.84 -6.63 24.00
C LEU A 20 12.40 -6.10 22.67
N LEU A 21 12.59 -6.99 21.68
CA LEU A 21 13.08 -6.61 20.35
C LEU A 21 12.09 -5.72 19.61
N GLU A 22 10.79 -6.04 19.63
CA GLU A 22 9.72 -5.28 18.99
C GLU A 22 9.67 -3.84 19.51
N ARG A 23 9.61 -3.65 20.84
CA ARG A 23 9.59 -2.31 21.44
C ARG A 23 10.88 -1.55 21.20
N ALA A 24 12.03 -2.23 21.25
CA ALA A 24 13.31 -1.60 20.96
C ALA A 24 13.41 -1.19 19.49
N LEU A 25 12.88 -1.98 18.55
CA LEU A 25 12.93 -1.70 17.12
C LEU A 25 12.07 -0.49 16.79
N ILE A 26 10.83 -0.42 17.30
CA ILE A 26 9.93 0.73 17.10
C ILE A 26 10.58 2.03 17.60
N ARG A 27 11.21 2.00 18.79
CA ARG A 27 11.92 3.17 19.33
C ARG A 27 13.13 3.57 18.48
N SER A 28 13.99 2.61 18.12
CA SER A 28 15.18 2.88 17.31
C SER A 28 14.82 3.37 15.91
N MET A 29 13.76 2.83 15.32
CA MET A 29 13.24 3.27 14.04
C MET A 29 12.73 4.71 14.15
N SER A 30 11.94 5.05 15.19
CA SER A 30 11.49 6.43 15.42
C SER A 30 12.65 7.44 15.43
N GLN A 31 13.76 7.11 16.10
CA GLN A 31 14.95 7.97 16.15
C GLN A 31 15.65 8.08 14.79
N ALA A 32 15.70 6.99 14.01
CA ALA A 32 16.29 7.00 12.67
C ALA A 32 15.45 7.79 11.67
N LEU A 33 14.12 7.79 11.81
CA LEU A 33 13.22 8.61 10.99
C LEU A 33 13.46 10.09 11.26
N GLU A 34 13.63 10.51 12.51
CA GLU A 34 14.01 11.89 12.84
C GLU A 34 15.35 12.29 12.20
N LEU A 35 16.36 11.43 12.30
CA LEU A 35 17.66 11.66 11.64
C LEU A 35 17.53 11.81 10.11
N PHE A 36 16.70 10.98 9.48
CA PHE A 36 16.44 11.07 8.04
C PHE A 36 15.74 12.40 7.71
N TYR A 37 14.69 12.74 8.44
CA TYR A 37 13.91 13.96 8.22
C TYR A 37 14.78 15.20 8.33
N ASP A 38 15.55 15.32 9.42
CA ASP A 38 16.43 16.46 9.67
C ASP A 38 17.50 16.66 8.57
N LYS A 39 17.82 15.61 7.79
CA LYS A 39 18.78 15.69 6.68
C LYS A 39 18.14 16.05 5.35
N TYR A 40 16.97 15.49 5.06
CA TYR A 40 16.37 15.55 3.73
C TYR A 40 15.18 16.49 3.60
N PHE A 41 14.64 17.01 4.71
CA PHE A 41 13.49 17.90 4.71
C PHE A 41 13.80 19.23 5.38
N ASP A 42 13.26 20.32 4.82
CA ASP A 42 13.37 21.64 5.41
C ASP A 42 12.22 21.95 6.40
N GLU A 43 12.24 23.13 7.00
CA GLU A 43 11.22 23.58 7.97
C GLU A 43 9.80 23.71 7.38
N LYS A 44 9.66 23.79 6.06
CA LYS A 44 8.37 23.81 5.36
C LYS A 44 7.88 22.40 5.01
N GLY A 45 8.69 21.38 5.27
CA GLY A 45 8.45 20.01 4.83
C GLY A 45 8.75 19.79 3.35
N TYR A 46 9.55 20.66 2.71
CA TYR A 46 10.01 20.41 1.35
C TYR A 46 11.10 19.35 1.39
N LEU A 47 11.09 18.45 0.43
CA LEU A 47 12.25 17.61 0.18
C LEU A 47 13.38 18.50 -0.35
N GLU A 48 14.56 18.40 0.24
CA GLU A 48 15.77 19.10 -0.17
C GLU A 48 16.38 18.44 -1.42
N CYS A 49 15.70 18.58 -2.55
CA CYS A 49 16.11 18.11 -3.88
C CYS A 49 15.87 19.20 -4.95
N VAL A 50 16.22 18.89 -6.20
CA VAL A 50 15.74 19.65 -7.36
C VAL A 50 14.34 19.14 -7.73
N PRO A 51 13.26 19.94 -7.55
CA PRO A 51 11.90 19.47 -7.86
C PRO A 51 11.72 19.37 -9.37
N ARG A 52 11.27 18.20 -9.82
CA ARG A 52 11.10 17.88 -11.25
C ARG A 52 9.82 17.11 -11.51
N TRP A 53 9.40 17.14 -12.76
CA TRP A 53 8.38 16.25 -13.28
C TRP A 53 9.07 15.00 -13.81
N GLY A 54 8.52 13.82 -13.58
CA GLY A 54 9.06 12.57 -14.10
C GLY A 54 8.39 11.37 -13.43
N ALA A 55 8.52 10.19 -14.03
CA ALA A 55 8.15 8.88 -13.48
C ALA A 55 9.37 8.12 -12.93
N LEU A 56 10.52 8.79 -12.83
CA LEU A 56 11.77 8.25 -12.29
C LEU A 56 12.38 9.14 -11.19
N ASP A 57 11.99 10.41 -11.17
CA ASP A 57 12.52 11.49 -10.33
C ASP A 57 11.41 12.53 -10.05
N GLY A 58 10.20 12.03 -9.83
CA GLY A 58 8.96 12.79 -9.85
C GLY A 58 8.48 13.34 -8.51
N PRO A 59 7.27 13.94 -8.51
CA PRO A 59 6.56 14.28 -7.28
C PRO A 59 6.19 13.07 -6.42
N ASP A 60 5.85 11.95 -7.02
CA ASP A 60 5.53 10.71 -6.33
C ASP A 60 6.72 10.19 -5.51
N ASP A 61 7.92 10.10 -6.12
CA ASP A 61 9.16 9.72 -5.44
C ASP A 61 9.47 10.62 -4.23
N ALA A 62 9.14 11.90 -4.31
CA ALA A 62 9.52 12.86 -3.29
C ALA A 62 8.85 12.58 -1.94
N ILE A 63 7.54 12.35 -1.95
CA ILE A 63 6.80 11.99 -0.74
C ILE A 63 6.96 10.51 -0.38
N GLU A 64 7.33 9.65 -1.35
CA GLU A 64 7.67 8.24 -1.10
C GLU A 64 8.86 8.06 -0.15
N ASN A 65 9.72 9.08 0.00
CA ASN A 65 10.76 9.09 1.03
C ASN A 65 10.21 8.88 2.46
N LEU A 66 8.91 9.14 2.67
CA LEU A 66 8.19 8.90 3.92
C LEU A 66 7.28 7.65 3.89
N ALA A 67 7.41 6.80 2.87
CA ALA A 67 6.67 5.54 2.78
C ALA A 67 6.88 4.72 4.07
N ASN A 68 5.78 4.13 4.55
CA ASN A 68 5.67 3.37 5.80
C ASN A 68 5.73 4.17 7.11
N TRP A 69 6.08 5.47 7.11
CA TRP A 69 6.19 6.24 8.35
C TRP A 69 4.88 6.35 9.12
N PRO A 70 3.71 6.58 8.47
CA PRO A 70 2.43 6.52 9.17
C PRO A 70 2.20 5.18 9.86
N VAL A 71 2.60 4.05 9.26
CA VAL A 71 2.48 2.73 9.89
C VAL A 71 3.32 2.63 11.15
N VAL A 72 4.54 3.17 11.17
CA VAL A 72 5.37 3.19 12.39
C VAL A 72 4.66 3.95 13.51
N TYR A 73 4.05 5.10 13.23
CA TYR A 73 3.24 5.83 14.19
C TYR A 73 2.03 5.01 14.66
N LEU A 74 1.30 4.42 13.72
CA LEU A 74 0.10 3.60 13.96
C LEU A 74 0.38 2.30 14.72
N LEU A 75 1.63 1.82 14.76
CA LEU A 75 2.06 0.67 15.56
C LEU A 75 2.63 1.09 16.93
N GLY A 76 2.52 2.36 17.32
CA GLY A 76 2.95 2.87 18.63
C GLY A 76 4.33 3.53 18.63
N GLY A 77 4.78 4.05 17.48
CA GLY A 77 5.95 4.93 17.36
C GLY A 77 5.75 6.32 17.98
N GLY A 78 6.81 7.14 18.03
CA GLY A 78 6.76 8.47 18.65
C GLY A 78 5.81 9.46 17.96
N ASP A 79 5.25 10.42 18.72
CA ASP A 79 4.30 11.43 18.19
C ASP A 79 4.90 12.29 17.07
N ARG A 80 6.20 12.59 17.18
CA ARG A 80 6.93 13.40 16.20
C ARG A 80 6.90 12.81 14.79
N ILE A 81 6.69 11.49 14.64
CA ILE A 81 6.52 10.87 13.32
C ILE A 81 5.30 11.43 12.61
N LEU A 82 4.16 11.57 13.32
CA LEU A 82 2.94 12.13 12.73
C LEU A 82 3.15 13.60 12.34
N ASP A 83 3.79 14.39 13.21
CA ASP A 83 4.09 15.80 12.94
C ASP A 83 4.95 15.96 11.67
N MET A 84 5.99 15.13 11.52
CA MET A 84 6.87 15.10 10.34
C MET A 84 6.09 14.69 9.08
N CYS A 85 5.25 13.64 9.16
CA CYS A 85 4.42 13.21 8.04
C CYS A 85 3.44 14.30 7.58
N LYS A 86 2.76 14.97 8.52
CA LYS A 86 1.82 16.05 8.18
C LYS A 86 2.54 17.25 7.57
N THR A 87 3.66 17.66 8.17
CA THR A 87 4.46 18.79 7.68
C THR A 87 5.00 18.51 6.28
N ALA A 88 5.58 17.32 6.04
CA ALA A 88 6.04 16.93 4.71
C ALA A 88 4.89 16.75 3.71
N GLN A 89 3.73 16.26 4.11
CA GLN A 89 2.59 16.13 3.20
C GLN A 89 2.10 17.49 2.70
N ASP A 90 2.02 18.49 3.60
CA ASP A 90 1.65 19.86 3.23
C ASP A 90 2.76 20.55 2.42
N GLY A 91 4.01 20.37 2.86
CA GLY A 91 5.20 20.86 2.17
C GLY A 91 5.30 20.33 0.75
N HIS A 92 5.13 19.02 0.56
CA HIS A 92 5.11 18.33 -0.74
C HIS A 92 4.07 18.93 -1.70
N ILE A 93 2.82 19.04 -1.24
CA ILE A 93 1.74 19.62 -2.04
C ILE A 93 2.10 21.04 -2.48
N LEU A 94 2.66 21.85 -1.58
CA LEU A 94 3.06 23.22 -1.90
C LEU A 94 4.26 23.24 -2.86
N GLN A 95 5.31 22.47 -2.58
CA GLN A 95 6.54 22.37 -3.36
C GLN A 95 6.24 22.05 -4.83
N TYR A 96 5.38 21.06 -5.07
CA TYR A 96 5.02 20.64 -6.43
C TYR A 96 3.89 21.45 -7.06
N THR A 97 3.15 22.25 -6.28
CA THR A 97 2.30 23.30 -6.83
C THR A 97 3.15 24.46 -7.37
N GLU A 98 4.24 24.80 -6.69
CA GLU A 98 5.18 25.85 -7.09
C GLU A 98 6.12 25.41 -8.23
N ALA A 99 6.55 24.15 -8.22
CA ALA A 99 7.42 23.57 -9.24
C ALA A 99 6.70 23.49 -10.59
N LYS A 100 7.40 23.91 -11.65
CA LYS A 100 6.86 24.05 -13.00
C LYS A 100 7.84 23.49 -14.02
N THR A 101 7.27 22.93 -15.07
CA THR A 101 8.03 22.52 -16.25
C THR A 101 8.10 23.64 -17.29
N VAL A 102 9.06 23.53 -18.19
CA VAL A 102 9.22 24.34 -19.40
C VAL A 102 8.75 23.54 -20.60
N ASP A 103 9.16 22.28 -20.73
CA ASP A 103 8.97 21.49 -21.94
C ASP A 103 7.71 20.61 -21.86
N VAL A 104 7.38 20.08 -20.68
CA VAL A 104 6.12 19.33 -20.47
C VAL A 104 4.92 20.28 -20.40
N PRO A 105 4.00 20.32 -21.39
CA PRO A 105 3.01 21.41 -21.44
C PRO A 105 2.00 21.40 -20.30
N PHE A 106 1.60 20.23 -19.79
CA PHE A 106 0.54 20.12 -18.79
C PHE A 106 0.97 20.48 -17.36
N ALA A 107 2.28 20.63 -17.12
CA ALA A 107 2.86 20.97 -15.81
C ALA A 107 3.49 22.38 -15.76
N ARG A 108 3.32 23.20 -16.82
CA ARG A 108 3.83 24.59 -16.89
C ARG A 108 3.23 25.54 -15.87
N ASP A 109 2.01 25.24 -15.42
CA ASP A 109 1.28 26.03 -14.43
C ASP A 109 1.39 25.45 -13.01
N GLY A 110 2.25 24.46 -12.81
CA GLY A 110 2.39 23.69 -11.58
C GLY A 110 2.29 22.20 -11.87
N MET A 111 3.17 21.40 -11.28
CA MET A 111 3.12 19.94 -11.36
C MET A 111 1.93 19.38 -10.56
N TYR A 112 1.50 20.10 -9.53
CA TYR A 112 0.26 19.87 -8.80
C TYR A 112 -0.75 20.97 -9.13
N TYR A 113 -2.01 20.56 -9.26
CA TYR A 113 -3.13 21.46 -9.44
C TYR A 113 -4.29 20.98 -8.59
N LYS A 114 -4.96 21.90 -7.88
CA LYS A 114 -5.98 21.56 -6.86
C LYS A 114 -5.47 20.56 -5.80
N GLU A 115 -4.18 20.66 -5.45
CA GLU A 115 -3.47 19.80 -4.46
C GLU A 115 -3.21 18.36 -4.91
N PHE A 116 -3.34 18.03 -6.21
CA PHE A 116 -3.14 16.67 -6.73
C PHE A 116 -2.33 16.71 -8.06
N PRO A 117 -1.54 15.67 -8.40
CA PRO A 117 -0.75 15.67 -9.62
C PRO A 117 -1.59 15.96 -10.87
N VAL A 118 -1.04 16.75 -11.80
CA VAL A 118 -1.78 17.18 -13.00
C VAL A 118 -2.15 16.00 -13.91
N HIS A 119 -1.23 15.07 -14.13
CA HIS A 119 -1.40 13.82 -14.87
C HIS A 119 -0.38 12.79 -14.37
N SER A 120 -0.70 11.53 -14.18
CA SER A 120 0.27 10.44 -14.07
C SER A 120 -0.49 9.12 -14.27
N ASP A 121 0.20 7.98 -14.29
CA ASP A 121 -0.49 6.70 -14.13
C ASP A 121 -0.68 6.33 -12.65
N TRP A 122 -1.51 5.31 -12.43
CA TRP A 122 -1.91 4.91 -11.09
C TRP A 122 -0.86 4.10 -10.31
N ALA A 123 0.25 3.66 -10.92
CA ALA A 123 1.39 3.17 -10.14
C ALA A 123 2.03 4.34 -9.39
N HIS A 124 2.42 5.39 -10.11
CA HIS A 124 3.04 6.58 -9.52
C HIS A 124 2.05 7.40 -8.67
N HIS A 125 0.77 7.52 -9.04
CA HIS A 125 -0.20 8.12 -8.11
C HIS A 125 -0.31 7.34 -6.81
N ALA A 126 -0.29 6.00 -6.88
CA ALA A 126 -0.36 5.18 -5.68
C ALA A 126 0.86 5.38 -4.78
N GLU A 127 2.06 5.36 -5.37
CA GLU A 127 3.34 5.63 -4.69
C GLU A 127 3.30 7.02 -4.03
N GLY A 128 2.91 8.05 -4.77
CA GLY A 128 2.77 9.42 -4.25
C GLY A 128 1.64 9.64 -3.23
N LEU A 129 0.76 8.67 -3.03
CA LEU A 129 -0.33 8.72 -2.04
C LEU A 129 -0.07 7.85 -0.79
N VAL A 130 1.08 7.19 -0.71
CA VAL A 130 1.39 6.23 0.38
C VAL A 130 1.31 6.83 1.78
N VAL A 131 1.74 8.09 1.93
CA VAL A 131 1.63 8.82 3.20
C VAL A 131 0.18 9.24 3.40
N PHE A 132 -0.40 9.92 2.41
CA PHE A 132 -1.77 10.44 2.44
C PHE A 132 -2.79 9.38 2.85
N ASN A 133 -2.75 8.19 2.23
CA ASN A 133 -3.74 7.15 2.44
C ASN A 133 -3.79 6.59 3.87
N LEU A 134 -2.75 6.82 4.68
CA LEU A 134 -2.67 6.35 6.06
C LEU A 134 -2.86 7.46 7.09
N LEU A 135 -2.79 8.73 6.69
CA LEU A 135 -2.97 9.86 7.61
C LEU A 135 -4.37 9.88 8.22
N GLY A 136 -5.39 9.44 7.49
CA GLY A 136 -6.75 9.33 8.03
C GLY A 136 -6.89 8.34 9.20
N ASN A 137 -6.06 7.30 9.25
CA ASN A 137 -6.00 6.41 10.42
C ASN A 137 -5.18 6.99 11.58
N CYS A 138 -4.29 7.95 11.28
CA CYS A 138 -3.45 8.59 12.29
C CYS A 138 -4.21 9.69 13.03
N ASP A 139 -4.99 10.49 12.28
CA ASP A 139 -5.79 11.60 12.78
C ASP A 139 -7.07 11.73 11.95
N PRO A 140 -8.16 11.03 12.34
CA PRO A 140 -9.39 10.96 11.56
C PRO A 140 -10.19 12.26 11.54
N ASP A 141 -9.88 13.21 12.43
CA ASP A 141 -10.60 14.48 12.58
C ASP A 141 -9.91 15.66 11.85
N ASP A 142 -8.80 15.41 11.15
CA ASP A 142 -8.08 16.43 10.40
C ASP A 142 -8.94 16.95 9.22
N GLU A 143 -9.53 18.15 9.40
CA GLU A 143 -10.41 18.76 8.41
C GLU A 143 -9.74 19.02 7.05
N ASN A 144 -8.44 19.30 7.03
CA ASN A 144 -7.69 19.47 5.77
C ASN A 144 -7.58 18.14 5.04
N HIS A 145 -7.26 17.07 5.77
CA HIS A 145 -7.19 15.72 5.22
C HIS A 145 -8.55 15.26 4.68
N ILE A 146 -9.63 15.44 5.45
CA ILE A 146 -11.00 15.11 5.02
C ILE A 146 -11.38 15.88 3.75
N ARG A 147 -11.10 17.20 3.70
CA ARG A 147 -11.37 18.01 2.49
C ARG A 147 -10.62 17.48 1.27
N ARG A 148 -9.35 17.11 1.43
CA ARG A 148 -8.53 16.54 0.34
C ARG A 148 -9.07 15.18 -0.09
N ALA A 149 -9.40 14.29 0.84
CA ALA A 149 -9.96 12.97 0.54
C ALA A 149 -11.24 13.09 -0.31
N ARG A 150 -12.17 13.98 0.10
CA ARG A 150 -13.38 14.25 -0.68
C ARG A 150 -13.07 14.78 -2.09
N ARG A 151 -12.15 15.73 -2.21
CA ARG A 151 -11.79 16.35 -3.49
C ARG A 151 -11.11 15.36 -4.43
N PHE A 152 -10.15 14.60 -3.93
CA PHE A 152 -9.36 13.67 -4.73
C PHE A 152 -10.25 12.55 -5.25
N ALA A 153 -11.13 11.99 -4.41
CA ALA A 153 -12.17 11.06 -4.87
C ALA A 153 -13.08 11.70 -5.95
N GLY A 154 -13.47 12.96 -5.77
CA GLY A 154 -14.26 13.72 -6.74
C GLY A 154 -13.65 13.85 -8.15
N PHE A 155 -12.31 13.77 -8.28
CA PHE A 155 -11.64 13.73 -9.59
C PHE A 155 -11.92 12.44 -10.38
N TYR A 156 -12.35 11.37 -9.72
CA TYR A 156 -12.62 10.06 -10.31
C TYR A 156 -14.10 9.67 -10.24
N MET A 157 -14.95 10.50 -9.65
CA MET A 157 -16.39 10.26 -9.51
C MET A 157 -17.25 11.16 -10.41
N ASP A 158 -16.66 11.76 -11.45
CA ASP A 158 -17.27 12.75 -12.35
C ASP A 158 -17.82 14.02 -11.64
N GLU A 159 -17.37 14.29 -10.41
CA GLU A 159 -17.82 15.45 -9.62
C GLU A 159 -17.10 16.75 -9.99
N ASP A 160 -15.85 16.67 -10.46
CA ASP A 160 -15.10 17.84 -10.90
C ASP A 160 -15.41 18.17 -12.38
N PRO A 161 -15.73 19.43 -12.71
CA PRO A 161 -16.07 19.81 -14.09
C PRO A 161 -14.87 19.81 -15.03
N GLN A 162 -13.64 19.90 -14.52
CA GLN A 162 -12.40 19.93 -15.30
C GLN A 162 -11.73 18.55 -15.36
N ALA A 163 -11.64 17.85 -14.23
CA ALA A 163 -11.03 16.53 -14.15
C ALA A 163 -12.03 15.44 -14.58
N LYS A 164 -12.32 15.39 -15.89
CA LYS A 164 -13.25 14.42 -16.49
C LYS A 164 -12.62 13.04 -16.68
N ASN A 165 -12.08 12.47 -15.60
CA ASN A 165 -11.38 11.18 -15.62
C ASN A 165 -12.34 10.00 -15.77
N TYR A 166 -13.57 10.10 -15.28
CA TYR A 166 -14.52 8.99 -15.22
C TYR A 166 -15.67 9.16 -16.21
N ASP A 167 -16.08 8.06 -16.83
CA ASP A 167 -17.30 7.94 -17.65
C ASP A 167 -18.32 7.10 -16.86
N PRO A 168 -19.37 7.73 -16.27
CA PRO A 168 -20.37 7.01 -15.48
C PRO A 168 -21.31 6.14 -16.32
N GLU A 169 -21.49 6.42 -17.62
CA GLU A 169 -22.34 5.57 -18.47
C GLU A 169 -21.67 4.22 -18.76
N ARG A 170 -20.34 4.24 -18.93
CA ARG A 170 -19.55 3.05 -19.24
C ARG A 170 -18.83 2.44 -18.03
N ARG A 171 -18.90 3.10 -16.87
CA ARG A 171 -18.24 2.70 -15.62
C ARG A 171 -16.73 2.50 -15.82
N LEU A 172 -16.05 3.48 -16.42
CA LEU A 172 -14.64 3.38 -16.75
C LEU A 172 -13.86 4.67 -16.49
N ILE A 173 -12.57 4.53 -16.15
CA ILE A 173 -11.63 5.65 -16.15
C ILE A 173 -11.06 5.81 -17.56
N ARG A 174 -11.13 7.01 -18.11
CA ARG A 174 -10.99 7.31 -19.55
C ARG A 174 -9.55 7.29 -20.07
N SER A 175 -8.57 7.21 -19.18
CA SER A 175 -7.15 7.05 -19.52
C SER A 175 -6.43 6.43 -18.34
N MET A 176 -5.42 5.60 -18.59
CA MET A 176 -4.48 5.19 -17.54
C MET A 176 -3.59 6.34 -17.07
N PHE A 177 -3.39 7.38 -17.88
CA PHE A 177 -2.59 8.56 -17.57
C PHE A 177 -3.53 9.76 -17.33
N ASN A 178 -3.79 10.07 -16.07
CA ASN A 178 -4.89 10.94 -15.65
C ASN A 178 -4.52 11.76 -14.40
N GLY A 179 -5.36 12.71 -13.98
CA GLY A 179 -5.08 13.47 -12.76
C GLY A 179 -6.04 14.63 -12.55
N SER A 180 -5.59 15.66 -11.82
CA SER A 180 -6.41 16.85 -11.50
C SER A 180 -6.74 17.72 -12.72
N ARG A 181 -6.10 17.47 -13.87
CA ARG A 181 -6.41 18.12 -15.15
C ARG A 181 -7.15 17.23 -16.14
N GLY A 182 -7.58 16.04 -15.72
CA GLY A 182 -8.35 15.12 -16.54
C GLY A 182 -7.48 14.03 -17.21
N PRO A 183 -8.08 13.26 -18.13
CA PRO A 183 -7.42 12.13 -18.77
C PRO A 183 -6.59 12.55 -19.98
N MET A 184 -5.44 11.89 -20.19
CA MET A 184 -4.63 12.01 -21.40
C MET A 184 -5.24 11.16 -22.52
N LEU A 185 -5.89 11.82 -23.49
CA LEU A 185 -6.57 11.15 -24.61
C LEU A 185 -5.76 11.07 -25.91
N ARG A 186 -4.51 11.52 -25.86
CA ARG A 186 -3.52 11.33 -26.94
C ARG A 186 -2.51 10.28 -26.51
N LYS A 187 -1.74 9.77 -27.47
CA LYS A 187 -0.53 9.02 -27.14
C LYS A 187 0.43 9.90 -26.32
N THR A 188 0.97 9.34 -25.25
CA THR A 188 2.06 9.94 -24.49
C THR A 188 3.35 9.86 -25.30
N THR A 189 4.32 10.67 -24.90
CA THR A 189 5.68 10.72 -25.44
C THR A 189 6.65 10.48 -24.29
N ALA A 190 7.90 10.11 -24.58
CA ALA A 190 8.92 9.98 -23.54
C ALA A 190 9.03 11.24 -22.65
N LEU A 191 8.87 12.44 -23.22
CA LEU A 191 8.88 13.70 -22.46
C LEU A 191 7.75 13.78 -21.41
N ASP A 192 6.57 13.22 -21.70
CA ASP A 192 5.44 13.23 -20.75
C ASP A 192 5.75 12.39 -19.49
N TRP A 193 6.60 11.37 -19.64
CA TRP A 193 7.04 10.47 -18.58
C TRP A 193 8.32 10.92 -17.89
N VAL A 194 9.28 11.48 -18.63
CA VAL A 194 10.62 11.80 -18.11
C VAL A 194 10.73 13.23 -17.58
N GLY A 195 9.88 14.14 -18.05
CA GLY A 195 9.99 15.55 -17.70
C GLY A 195 11.04 16.30 -18.50
N ASP A 196 11.30 17.55 -18.12
CA ASP A 196 12.23 18.45 -18.83
C ASP A 196 13.67 17.90 -18.83
N PRO A 197 14.57 18.32 -19.76
CA PRO A 197 15.97 17.93 -19.75
C PRO A 197 16.69 18.15 -18.41
N LEU A 198 17.61 17.25 -18.06
CA LEU A 198 18.52 17.38 -16.91
C LEU A 198 19.97 17.43 -17.35
N GLU A 199 20.83 18.00 -16.50
CA GLU A 199 22.26 18.14 -16.76
C GLU A 199 22.99 16.81 -16.53
N ASP A 200 23.55 16.23 -17.61
CA ASP A 200 24.26 14.97 -17.55
C ASP A 200 25.47 15.02 -16.59
N GLY A 201 25.62 13.97 -15.78
CA GLY A 201 26.74 13.84 -14.84
C GLY A 201 26.62 14.67 -13.55
N ARG A 202 25.54 15.46 -13.38
CA ARG A 202 25.27 16.20 -12.14
C ARG A 202 24.52 15.37 -11.09
N TYR A 203 23.73 14.41 -11.52
CA TYR A 203 22.79 13.65 -10.69
C TYR A 203 23.13 12.16 -10.68
N ASP A 204 22.75 11.48 -9.59
CA ASP A 204 22.76 10.02 -9.52
C ASP A 204 21.42 9.48 -10.07
N LEU A 205 21.47 8.71 -11.15
CA LEU A 205 20.29 8.15 -11.83
C LEU A 205 20.09 6.71 -11.35
N LEU A 206 19.17 6.49 -10.40
CA LEU A 206 19.03 5.21 -9.68
C LEU A 206 18.55 4.03 -10.55
N HIS A 207 18.01 4.32 -11.73
CA HIS A 207 17.29 3.37 -12.56
C HIS A 207 18.14 2.71 -13.66
N GLY A 208 19.46 2.92 -13.61
CA GLY A 208 20.45 2.28 -14.48
C GLY A 208 20.87 3.08 -15.71
N GLN A 209 20.19 4.20 -15.97
CA GLN A 209 20.52 5.13 -17.05
C GLN A 209 21.79 5.93 -16.73
N ARG A 210 22.50 6.34 -17.78
CA ARG A 210 23.73 7.13 -17.68
C ARG A 210 23.52 8.63 -17.92
N ASP A 211 22.47 8.96 -18.65
CA ASP A 211 22.15 10.32 -19.09
C ASP A 211 20.65 10.46 -19.35
N TYR A 212 20.23 11.70 -19.63
CA TYR A 212 18.82 12.02 -19.93
C TYR A 212 18.28 11.31 -21.18
N ALA A 213 19.13 11.07 -22.19
CA ALA A 213 18.71 10.43 -23.42
C ALA A 213 18.29 8.98 -23.18
N GLU A 214 19.03 8.26 -22.34
CA GLU A 214 18.66 6.90 -21.91
C GLU A 214 17.39 6.86 -21.05
N MET A 215 17.10 7.91 -20.28
CA MET A 215 15.81 8.02 -19.58
C MET A 215 14.68 8.12 -20.60
N CYS A 216 14.84 8.92 -21.65
CA CYS A 216 13.86 9.03 -22.74
C CYS A 216 13.70 7.71 -23.53
N GLU A 217 14.79 7.00 -23.84
CA GLU A 217 14.76 5.70 -24.54
C GLU A 217 13.90 4.67 -23.79
N ARG A 218 13.97 4.66 -22.45
CA ARG A 218 13.15 3.77 -21.62
C ARG A 218 11.65 3.93 -21.83
N PHE A 219 11.18 5.16 -22.06
CA PHE A 219 9.75 5.49 -22.19
C PHE A 219 9.30 5.65 -23.64
N GLU A 220 10.14 5.34 -24.63
CA GLU A 220 9.80 5.49 -26.06
C GLU A 220 8.59 4.63 -26.46
N THR A 221 8.35 3.50 -25.79
CA THR A 221 7.21 2.61 -26.04
C THR A 221 5.99 2.90 -25.18
N TYR A 222 6.07 3.83 -24.22
CA TYR A 222 5.00 4.12 -23.26
C TYR A 222 4.00 5.12 -23.85
N ASN A 223 3.25 4.70 -24.87
CA ASN A 223 2.45 5.61 -25.69
C ASN A 223 0.94 5.42 -25.52
N ASP A 224 0.45 4.17 -25.51
CA ASP A 224 -0.98 3.86 -25.60
C ASP A 224 -1.64 3.90 -24.22
N VAL A 225 -2.12 5.09 -23.85
CA VAL A 225 -2.67 5.39 -22.51
C VAL A 225 -4.16 5.75 -22.49
N ALA A 226 -4.80 5.90 -23.65
CA ALA A 226 -6.23 6.24 -23.71
C ALA A 226 -7.10 5.00 -23.48
N GLY A 227 -8.21 5.16 -22.76
CA GLY A 227 -9.03 4.04 -22.29
C GLY A 227 -8.67 3.60 -20.87
N ASP A 228 -9.45 2.65 -20.36
CA ASP A 228 -9.29 2.13 -19.02
C ASP A 228 -8.24 1.03 -18.95
N HIS A 229 -7.59 0.91 -17.80
CA HIS A 229 -6.52 -0.04 -17.52
C HIS A 229 -6.70 -0.59 -16.09
N PRO A 230 -6.42 -1.86 -15.79
CA PRO A 230 -6.62 -2.44 -14.45
C PRO A 230 -5.94 -1.66 -13.32
N LEU A 231 -4.80 -1.06 -13.60
CA LEU A 231 -4.07 -0.17 -12.68
C LEU A 231 -4.94 0.98 -12.14
N ASN A 232 -5.94 1.45 -12.90
CA ASN A 232 -6.86 2.48 -12.43
C ASN A 232 -7.75 2.02 -11.27
N LEU A 233 -7.90 0.71 -11.00
CA LEU A 233 -8.64 0.22 -9.83
C LEU A 233 -8.04 0.70 -8.51
N THR A 234 -6.73 1.01 -8.49
CA THR A 234 -6.04 1.58 -7.34
C THR A 234 -6.62 2.94 -6.92
N SER A 235 -7.30 3.66 -7.83
CA SER A 235 -8.04 4.89 -7.53
C SER A 235 -9.16 4.74 -6.50
N THR A 236 -9.69 3.53 -6.34
CA THR A 236 -10.70 3.23 -5.32
C THR A 236 -10.21 3.48 -3.90
N GLY A 237 -8.89 3.51 -3.67
CA GLY A 237 -8.31 3.91 -2.39
C GLY A 237 -8.68 5.34 -1.98
N LEU A 238 -8.78 6.28 -2.94
CA LEU A 238 -9.21 7.65 -2.66
C LEU A 238 -10.64 7.71 -2.13
N ALA A 239 -11.55 7.02 -2.81
CA ALA A 239 -12.94 6.93 -2.39
C ALA A 239 -13.08 6.16 -1.08
N PHE A 240 -12.26 5.12 -0.86
CA PHE A 240 -12.28 4.37 0.40
C PHE A 240 -11.88 5.27 1.57
N ASN A 241 -10.81 6.06 1.44
CA ASN A 241 -10.41 7.01 2.47
C ASN A 241 -11.49 8.05 2.75
N ALA A 242 -12.11 8.61 1.70
CA ALA A 242 -13.23 9.52 1.87
C ALA A 242 -14.42 8.84 2.59
N TYR A 243 -14.75 7.59 2.25
CA TYR A 243 -15.79 6.81 2.92
C TYR A 243 -15.47 6.56 4.40
N ALA A 244 -14.28 6.03 4.71
CA ALA A 244 -13.89 5.68 6.07
C ALA A 244 -13.90 6.90 7.02
N LEU A 245 -13.54 8.08 6.50
CA LEU A 245 -13.52 9.35 7.25
C LEU A 245 -14.91 9.99 7.38
N THR A 246 -15.79 9.84 6.40
CA THR A 246 -17.04 10.63 6.32
C THR A 246 -18.33 9.84 6.47
N GLY A 247 -18.30 8.55 6.15
CA GLY A 247 -19.48 7.67 6.06
C GLY A 247 -20.42 7.96 4.88
N GLU A 248 -20.04 8.84 3.93
CA GLU A 248 -20.91 9.21 2.82
C GLU A 248 -21.04 8.07 1.79
N ALA A 249 -22.26 7.56 1.61
CA ALA A 249 -22.55 6.38 0.79
C ALA A 249 -22.07 6.47 -0.68
N LYS A 250 -22.04 7.67 -1.27
CA LYS A 250 -21.61 7.87 -2.66
C LYS A 250 -20.20 7.31 -2.96
N TYR A 251 -19.30 7.36 -1.98
CA TYR A 251 -17.94 6.86 -2.13
C TYR A 251 -17.93 5.33 -2.19
N ARG A 252 -18.66 4.70 -1.28
CA ARG A 252 -18.87 3.25 -1.28
C ARG A 252 -19.51 2.78 -2.59
N ASP A 253 -20.59 3.42 -3.00
CA ASP A 253 -21.36 3.00 -4.17
C ASP A 253 -20.52 3.09 -5.45
N TRP A 254 -19.71 4.13 -5.61
CA TRP A 254 -18.79 4.26 -6.74
C TRP A 254 -17.70 3.19 -6.76
N ILE A 255 -17.10 2.86 -5.61
CA ILE A 255 -16.11 1.77 -5.50
C ILE A 255 -16.71 0.45 -5.98
N LEU A 256 -17.91 0.13 -5.51
CA LEU A 256 -18.58 -1.13 -5.87
C LEU A 256 -18.95 -1.17 -7.34
N GLU A 257 -19.51 -0.09 -7.89
CA GLU A 257 -19.84 0.01 -9.31
C GLU A 257 -18.61 -0.21 -10.20
N TYR A 258 -17.51 0.44 -9.85
CA TYR A 258 -16.29 0.38 -10.65
C TYR A 258 -15.56 -0.96 -10.50
N ALA A 259 -15.46 -1.51 -9.29
CA ALA A 259 -14.90 -2.84 -9.05
C ALA A 259 -15.72 -3.93 -9.76
N ASP A 260 -17.06 -3.86 -9.68
CA ASP A 260 -17.95 -4.82 -10.36
C ASP A 260 -17.80 -4.78 -11.87
N ALA A 261 -17.62 -3.59 -12.47
CA ALA A 261 -17.34 -3.49 -13.90
C ALA A 261 -16.06 -4.25 -14.29
N TRP A 262 -15.01 -4.21 -13.45
CA TRP A 262 -13.78 -4.97 -13.67
C TRP A 262 -13.92 -6.48 -13.40
N VAL A 263 -14.78 -6.87 -12.45
CA VAL A 263 -15.18 -8.28 -12.26
C VAL A 263 -15.84 -8.81 -13.53
N GLU A 264 -16.86 -8.10 -14.04
CA GLU A 264 -17.58 -8.43 -15.27
C GLU A 264 -16.62 -8.57 -16.47
N ARG A 265 -15.71 -7.60 -16.65
CA ARG A 265 -14.72 -7.59 -17.75
C ARG A 265 -13.74 -8.75 -17.66
N THR A 266 -13.30 -9.11 -16.45
CA THR A 266 -12.38 -10.23 -16.22
C THR A 266 -13.03 -11.55 -16.64
N TYR A 267 -14.27 -11.80 -16.22
CA TYR A 267 -14.98 -13.02 -16.61
C TYR A 267 -15.34 -13.02 -18.10
N ALA A 268 -15.70 -11.87 -18.68
CA ALA A 268 -15.94 -11.74 -20.12
C ALA A 268 -14.68 -12.02 -20.96
N ASN A 269 -13.49 -11.81 -20.38
CA ASN A 269 -12.19 -12.10 -20.99
C ASN A 269 -11.63 -13.48 -20.59
N GLY A 270 -12.51 -14.45 -20.30
CA GLY A 270 -12.11 -15.84 -20.05
C GLY A 270 -11.41 -16.07 -18.71
N GLY A 271 -11.65 -15.21 -17.72
CA GLY A 271 -11.07 -15.33 -16.38
C GLY A 271 -9.69 -14.67 -16.24
N VAL A 272 -9.17 -14.04 -17.29
CA VAL A 272 -7.95 -13.22 -17.25
C VAL A 272 -8.33 -11.75 -17.30
N ILE A 273 -7.82 -10.94 -16.37
CA ILE A 273 -8.10 -9.51 -16.38
C ILE A 273 -7.53 -8.85 -17.65
N PRO A 274 -8.32 -8.15 -18.47
CA PRO A 274 -7.80 -7.51 -19.67
C PRO A 274 -6.91 -6.31 -19.30
N SER A 275 -5.85 -6.05 -20.07
CA SER A 275 -4.98 -4.89 -19.87
C SER A 275 -5.63 -3.57 -20.29
N ASN A 276 -6.59 -3.59 -21.21
CA ASN A 276 -7.24 -2.35 -21.65
C ASN A 276 -8.72 -2.53 -22.01
N VAL A 277 -9.47 -1.45 -21.83
CA VAL A 277 -10.84 -1.25 -22.33
C VAL A 277 -10.89 0.10 -23.01
N GLY A 278 -11.33 0.17 -24.27
CA GLY A 278 -11.40 1.44 -24.98
C GLY A 278 -12.48 2.37 -24.45
N LEU A 279 -12.44 3.62 -24.91
CA LEU A 279 -13.44 4.64 -24.60
C LEU A 279 -14.86 4.28 -25.07
N ASP A 280 -14.98 3.29 -25.97
CA ASP A 280 -16.24 2.71 -26.41
C ASP A 280 -16.80 1.67 -25.43
N GLY A 281 -16.04 1.27 -24.40
CA GLY A 281 -16.40 0.25 -23.42
C GLY A 281 -16.06 -1.18 -23.84
N VAL A 282 -15.36 -1.36 -24.97
CA VAL A 282 -15.02 -2.69 -25.51
C VAL A 282 -13.65 -3.13 -25.02
N ILE A 283 -13.53 -4.38 -24.58
CA ILE A 283 -12.27 -4.99 -24.14
C ILE A 283 -11.29 -5.03 -25.33
N GLY A 284 -10.06 -4.56 -25.13
CA GLY A 284 -9.00 -4.58 -26.15
C GLY A 284 -9.09 -3.50 -27.22
N SER A 285 -10.20 -2.74 -27.33
CA SER A 285 -10.39 -1.79 -28.44
C SER A 285 -9.44 -0.59 -28.39
N ALA A 286 -8.87 -0.26 -27.22
CA ALA A 286 -7.82 0.75 -27.12
C ALA A 286 -6.51 0.34 -27.81
N CYS A 287 -6.33 -0.97 -28.06
CA CYS A 287 -5.13 -1.56 -28.64
C CYS A 287 -5.48 -2.46 -29.84
N ASP A 288 -6.38 -2.01 -30.73
CA ASP A 288 -6.78 -2.72 -31.97
C ASP A 288 -7.33 -4.15 -31.74
N GLY A 289 -8.06 -4.34 -30.65
CA GLY A 289 -8.61 -5.65 -30.26
C GLY A 289 -7.65 -6.52 -29.44
N ARG A 290 -6.42 -6.08 -29.19
CA ARG A 290 -5.46 -6.77 -28.32
C ARG A 290 -5.78 -6.46 -26.86
N TRP A 291 -6.56 -7.33 -26.21
CA TRP A 291 -6.90 -7.19 -24.78
C TRP A 291 -5.69 -7.18 -23.85
N TRP A 292 -4.55 -7.74 -24.29
CA TRP A 292 -3.27 -7.78 -23.58
C TRP A 292 -2.38 -6.55 -23.78
N GLY A 293 -2.72 -5.68 -24.75
CA GLY A 293 -1.91 -4.54 -25.14
C GLY A 293 -2.02 -3.34 -24.20
N GLY A 294 -1.15 -2.36 -24.43
CA GLY A 294 -1.09 -1.10 -23.69
C GLY A 294 0.14 -1.00 -22.80
N VAL A 295 0.39 0.19 -22.27
CA VAL A 295 1.45 0.40 -21.27
C VAL A 295 1.11 -0.41 -20.03
N TYR A 296 2.10 -1.12 -19.47
CA TYR A 296 1.93 -2.07 -18.36
C TYR A 296 0.97 -3.24 -18.60
N GLY A 297 0.59 -3.50 -19.85
CA GLY A 297 -0.21 -4.66 -20.23
C GLY A 297 0.56 -5.98 -20.18
N TRP A 298 -0.16 -7.08 -20.45
CA TRP A 298 0.39 -8.44 -20.44
C TRP A 298 1.50 -8.69 -21.48
N ASN A 299 1.66 -7.83 -22.49
CA ASN A 299 2.74 -7.91 -23.46
C ASN A 299 3.85 -6.86 -23.26
N HIS A 300 3.75 -6.05 -22.21
CA HIS A 300 4.59 -4.86 -22.09
C HIS A 300 6.06 -5.22 -21.84
N LYS A 301 6.94 -4.62 -22.66
CA LYS A 301 8.40 -4.76 -22.60
C LYS A 301 9.03 -3.40 -22.35
N VAL A 302 9.98 -3.39 -21.43
CA VAL A 302 10.77 -2.22 -21.06
C VAL A 302 12.18 -2.41 -21.56
N PHE A 303 12.73 -1.38 -22.19
CA PHE A 303 14.12 -1.30 -22.57
C PHE A 303 14.85 -0.42 -21.55
N ALA A 304 15.97 -0.89 -21.03
CA ALA A 304 16.76 -0.12 -20.08
C ALA A 304 18.24 -0.50 -20.16
N HIS A 305 19.11 0.49 -19.95
CA HIS A 305 20.53 0.22 -19.81
C HIS A 305 20.79 -0.41 -18.44
N ARG A 306 21.29 -1.65 -18.44
CA ARG A 306 21.65 -2.40 -17.23
C ARG A 306 23.01 -3.05 -17.44
N HIS A 307 23.87 -2.99 -16.43
CA HIS A 307 25.22 -3.54 -16.48
C HIS A 307 26.04 -3.07 -17.71
N GLY A 308 25.86 -1.83 -18.13
CA GLY A 308 26.60 -1.21 -19.24
C GLY A 308 26.15 -1.61 -20.65
N ARG A 309 24.96 -2.21 -20.81
CA ARG A 309 24.35 -2.53 -22.12
C ARG A 309 22.84 -2.33 -22.09
N LEU A 310 22.25 -2.05 -23.25
CA LEU A 310 20.81 -2.06 -23.43
C LEU A 310 20.29 -3.49 -23.25
N ASP A 311 19.34 -3.66 -22.34
CA ASP A 311 18.63 -4.91 -22.07
C ASP A 311 17.12 -4.70 -22.16
N ASN A 312 16.34 -5.77 -22.21
CA ASN A 312 14.89 -5.70 -22.09
C ASN A 312 14.34 -6.71 -21.10
N PHE A 313 13.26 -6.33 -20.44
CA PHE A 313 12.53 -7.18 -19.50
C PHE A 313 11.03 -6.91 -19.56
N THR A 314 10.25 -7.83 -19.02
CA THR A 314 8.79 -7.76 -18.98
C THR A 314 8.33 -6.98 -17.75
N LEU A 315 7.39 -6.05 -17.94
CA LEU A 315 6.83 -5.25 -16.85
C LEU A 315 5.34 -5.00 -17.07
N ASN A 316 4.52 -5.92 -16.56
CA ASN A 316 3.09 -5.70 -16.42
C ASN A 316 2.75 -5.19 -15.02
N ALA A 317 1.67 -4.40 -14.92
CA ALA A 317 1.14 -3.87 -13.66
C ALA A 317 -0.34 -4.24 -13.45
N VAL A 318 -0.84 -5.25 -14.18
CA VAL A 318 -2.24 -5.70 -14.07
C VAL A 318 -2.58 -6.23 -12.68
N ALA A 319 -1.58 -6.69 -11.91
CA ALA A 319 -1.74 -7.18 -10.54
C ALA A 319 -2.21 -6.11 -9.54
N HIS A 320 -2.02 -4.82 -9.83
CA HIS A 320 -2.53 -3.74 -8.98
C HIS A 320 -4.05 -3.69 -8.92
N ALA A 321 -4.76 -4.38 -9.83
CA ALA A 321 -6.20 -4.55 -9.76
C ALA A 321 -6.68 -5.19 -8.46
N VAL A 322 -5.84 -6.03 -7.84
CA VAL A 322 -6.09 -6.65 -6.52
C VAL A 322 -6.45 -5.60 -5.48
N ASP A 323 -5.84 -4.41 -5.54
CA ASP A 323 -6.08 -3.35 -4.57
C ASP A 323 -7.53 -2.86 -4.61
N GLY A 324 -8.12 -2.68 -5.79
CA GLY A 324 -9.51 -2.27 -5.90
C GLY A 324 -10.50 -3.35 -5.46
N PHE A 325 -10.17 -4.62 -5.70
CA PHE A 325 -10.95 -5.74 -5.19
C PHE A 325 -10.87 -5.86 -3.65
N GLY A 326 -9.69 -5.62 -3.08
CA GLY A 326 -9.51 -5.52 -1.62
C GLY A 326 -10.37 -4.41 -1.01
N ASN A 327 -10.43 -3.24 -1.65
CA ASN A 327 -11.26 -2.12 -1.20
C ASN A 327 -12.74 -2.48 -1.19
N ALA A 328 -13.22 -3.13 -2.24
CA ALA A 328 -14.60 -3.58 -2.33
C ALA A 328 -14.92 -4.70 -1.31
N LEU A 329 -13.96 -5.59 -1.03
CA LEU A 329 -14.07 -6.60 0.02
C LEU A 329 -14.24 -5.95 1.41
N LEU A 330 -13.44 -4.93 1.76
CA LEU A 330 -13.56 -4.24 3.06
C LEU A 330 -14.95 -3.64 3.29
N LEU A 331 -15.63 -3.20 2.22
CA LEU A 331 -16.95 -2.55 2.29
C LEU A 331 -18.12 -3.54 2.37
N THR A 332 -17.90 -4.80 1.99
CA THR A 332 -19.01 -5.75 1.72
C THR A 332 -18.84 -7.13 2.36
N GLY A 333 -17.61 -7.58 2.57
CA GLY A 333 -17.30 -8.98 2.89
C GLY A 333 -17.58 -9.97 1.75
N ASP A 334 -17.95 -9.49 0.55
CA ASP A 334 -18.33 -10.35 -0.56
C ASP A 334 -17.09 -11.03 -1.16
N ARG A 335 -17.13 -12.37 -1.19
CA ARG A 335 -16.02 -13.19 -1.66
C ARG A 335 -15.80 -13.11 -3.17
N LYS A 336 -16.77 -12.62 -3.95
CA LYS A 336 -16.60 -12.43 -5.40
C LYS A 336 -15.35 -11.61 -5.76
N TYR A 337 -14.98 -10.65 -4.92
CA TYR A 337 -13.79 -9.81 -5.12
C TYR A 337 -12.48 -10.55 -4.85
N VAL A 338 -12.50 -11.59 -4.02
CA VAL A 338 -11.36 -12.51 -3.86
C VAL A 338 -11.36 -13.54 -4.99
N ASP A 339 -12.54 -14.05 -5.34
CA ASP A 339 -12.73 -15.11 -6.33
C ASP A 339 -12.33 -14.69 -7.74
N VAL A 340 -12.57 -13.43 -8.11
CA VAL A 340 -12.12 -12.90 -9.42
C VAL A 340 -10.60 -12.98 -9.54
N TRP A 341 -9.83 -12.61 -8.51
CA TRP A 341 -8.38 -12.66 -8.59
C TRP A 341 -7.83 -14.08 -8.50
N ARG A 342 -8.46 -14.94 -7.68
CA ARG A 342 -8.17 -16.38 -7.71
C ARG A 342 -8.36 -16.95 -9.11
N THR A 343 -9.44 -16.56 -9.79
CA THR A 343 -9.71 -16.98 -11.17
C THR A 343 -8.59 -16.52 -12.11
N VAL A 344 -8.05 -15.31 -11.94
CA VAL A 344 -6.89 -14.84 -12.73
C VAL A 344 -5.67 -15.72 -12.49
N LEU A 345 -5.32 -15.99 -11.23
CA LEU A 345 -4.19 -16.88 -10.88
C LEU A 345 -4.36 -18.27 -11.50
N GLU A 346 -5.54 -18.86 -11.38
CA GLU A 346 -5.85 -20.18 -11.95
C GLU A 346 -5.81 -20.17 -13.48
N SER A 347 -6.40 -19.16 -14.12
CA SER A 347 -6.48 -19.04 -15.58
C SER A 347 -5.12 -18.85 -16.22
N VAL A 348 -4.24 -18.03 -15.63
CA VAL A 348 -2.85 -17.89 -16.10
C VAL A 348 -2.10 -19.20 -15.92
N ASN A 349 -2.14 -19.80 -14.72
CA ASN A 349 -1.38 -21.02 -14.41
C ASN A 349 -1.88 -22.27 -15.13
N ALA A 350 -3.13 -22.29 -15.60
CA ALA A 350 -3.68 -23.36 -16.44
C ALA A 350 -2.93 -23.49 -17.79
N ASN A 351 -2.23 -22.45 -18.23
CA ASN A 351 -1.46 -22.42 -19.48
C ASN A 351 -0.01 -22.92 -19.33
N LYS A 352 0.29 -23.64 -18.23
CA LYS A 352 1.58 -24.30 -18.01
C LYS A 352 1.90 -25.35 -19.06
N LYS A 353 3.19 -25.61 -19.28
CA LYS A 353 3.69 -26.64 -20.21
C LYS A 353 4.93 -27.35 -19.66
N THR A 354 5.22 -28.53 -20.16
CA THR A 354 6.47 -29.24 -19.83
C THR A 354 7.58 -28.88 -20.82
N VAL A 355 8.72 -28.41 -20.33
CA VAL A 355 9.95 -28.16 -21.10
C VAL A 355 11.08 -28.94 -20.43
N ASP A 356 11.74 -29.83 -21.17
CA ASP A 356 12.83 -30.66 -20.65
C ASP A 356 12.52 -31.39 -19.33
N GLY A 357 11.27 -31.83 -19.15
CA GLY A 357 10.79 -32.53 -17.95
C GLY A 357 10.40 -31.61 -16.78
N VAL A 358 10.58 -30.30 -16.90
CA VAL A 358 10.19 -29.30 -15.90
C VAL A 358 8.84 -28.69 -16.28
N THR A 359 7.94 -28.53 -15.31
CA THR A 359 6.69 -27.78 -15.53
C THR A 359 7.02 -26.29 -15.48
N MET A 360 6.64 -25.57 -16.53
CA MET A 360 6.86 -24.15 -16.67
C MET A 360 5.51 -23.42 -16.80
N TYR A 361 5.36 -22.29 -16.12
CA TYR A 361 4.17 -21.46 -16.05
C TYR A 361 4.41 -20.14 -16.76
N PRO A 362 3.44 -19.60 -17.51
CA PRO A 362 3.62 -18.32 -18.20
C PRO A 362 3.41 -17.13 -17.27
N HIS A 363 4.11 -16.03 -17.54
CA HIS A 363 3.97 -14.77 -16.80
C HIS A 363 3.48 -13.61 -17.68
N MET A 364 3.44 -13.80 -19.00
CA MET A 364 3.06 -12.78 -19.99
C MET A 364 2.22 -13.36 -21.14
N HIS A 365 1.51 -12.51 -21.87
CA HIS A 365 0.67 -12.89 -23.03
C HIS A 365 0.82 -11.87 -24.17
N GLY A 366 1.02 -12.34 -25.39
CA GLY A 366 1.19 -11.50 -26.58
C GLY A 366 0.54 -12.08 -27.83
N ASP A 367 0.96 -11.62 -29.01
CA ASP A 367 0.35 -12.00 -30.30
C ASP A 367 0.49 -13.50 -30.59
N ASP A 368 1.58 -14.12 -30.13
CA ASP A 368 1.84 -15.57 -30.26
C ASP A 368 1.29 -16.40 -29.07
N GLY A 369 0.47 -15.78 -28.20
CA GLY A 369 -0.09 -16.38 -26.99
C GLY A 369 0.77 -16.19 -25.75
N TRP A 370 0.68 -17.14 -24.81
CA TRP A 370 1.42 -17.10 -23.53
C TRP A 370 2.93 -17.26 -23.73
N TYR A 371 3.71 -16.47 -23.01
CA TYR A 371 5.18 -16.52 -23.03
C TYR A 371 5.77 -16.16 -21.65
N ASP A 372 7.09 -15.99 -21.60
CA ASP A 372 7.83 -15.69 -20.37
C ASP A 372 7.63 -16.81 -19.32
N TYR A 373 7.97 -18.02 -19.74
CA TYR A 373 7.74 -19.22 -18.97
C TYR A 373 8.82 -19.40 -17.89
N ALA A 374 8.40 -19.57 -16.63
CA ALA A 374 9.27 -19.81 -15.47
C ALA A 374 8.85 -21.10 -14.73
N PRO A 375 9.75 -21.76 -13.96
CA PRO A 375 9.39 -22.94 -13.18
C PRO A 375 8.43 -22.62 -12.02
N GLU A 376 8.39 -21.37 -11.56
CA GLU A 376 7.47 -20.89 -10.54
C GLU A 376 6.10 -20.51 -11.14
N PRO A 377 4.97 -20.91 -10.50
CA PRO A 377 3.64 -20.42 -10.84
C PRO A 377 3.56 -18.90 -10.82
N TYR A 378 2.67 -18.34 -11.65
CA TYR A 378 2.27 -16.94 -11.53
C TYR A 378 1.50 -16.74 -10.21
N ASP A 379 2.06 -15.94 -9.31
CA ASP A 379 1.62 -15.80 -7.92
C ASP A 379 1.34 -14.35 -7.50
N ARG A 380 1.35 -13.39 -8.44
CA ARG A 380 1.11 -11.97 -8.13
C ARG A 380 -0.28 -11.78 -7.53
N GLY A 381 -0.35 -11.37 -6.26
CA GLY A 381 -1.59 -11.22 -5.50
C GLY A 381 -2.06 -12.49 -4.77
N ALA A 382 -1.28 -13.58 -4.78
CA ALA A 382 -1.64 -14.83 -4.11
C ALA A 382 -1.66 -14.70 -2.58
N VAL A 383 -0.76 -13.89 -2.00
CA VAL A 383 -0.73 -13.63 -0.56
C VAL A 383 -1.99 -12.90 -0.12
N GLU A 384 -2.45 -11.89 -0.86
CA GLU A 384 -3.72 -11.21 -0.62
C GLU A 384 -4.91 -12.15 -0.72
N VAL A 385 -4.98 -12.96 -1.79
CA VAL A 385 -6.07 -13.93 -1.96
C VAL A 385 -6.12 -14.90 -0.78
N TYR A 386 -4.98 -15.45 -0.37
CA TYR A 386 -4.90 -16.35 0.79
C TYR A 386 -5.25 -15.65 2.10
N ASP A 387 -4.69 -14.47 2.38
CA ASP A 387 -5.00 -13.72 3.60
C ASP A 387 -6.49 -13.40 3.67
N TRP A 388 -7.09 -12.97 2.57
CA TRP A 388 -8.49 -12.61 2.57
C TRP A 388 -9.39 -13.83 2.68
N SER A 389 -9.12 -14.91 1.96
CA SER A 389 -9.96 -16.11 1.97
C SER A 389 -9.77 -16.96 3.23
N MET A 390 -8.54 -17.09 3.72
CA MET A 390 -8.06 -18.15 4.61
C MET A 390 -8.35 -19.57 4.07
N ASN A 391 -8.49 -19.72 2.75
CA ASN A 391 -8.66 -21.02 2.11
C ASN A 391 -7.30 -21.71 1.98
N THR A 392 -7.18 -22.93 2.48
CA THR A 392 -5.94 -23.72 2.43
C THR A 392 -5.49 -24.03 1.01
N ASP A 393 -6.39 -24.05 0.03
CA ASP A 393 -6.02 -24.27 -1.38
C ASP A 393 -5.25 -23.05 -1.95
N ASP A 394 -5.58 -21.83 -1.49
CA ASP A 394 -4.89 -20.61 -1.90
C ASP A 394 -3.47 -20.55 -1.30
N ARG A 395 -3.25 -21.17 -0.13
CA ARG A 395 -1.94 -21.22 0.56
C ARG A 395 -0.84 -21.83 -0.31
N ALA A 396 -1.19 -22.79 -1.16
CA ALA A 396 -0.22 -23.47 -2.03
C ALA A 396 0.38 -22.52 -3.08
N LEU A 397 -0.34 -21.47 -3.48
CA LEU A 397 0.11 -20.49 -4.47
C LEU A 397 1.04 -19.42 -3.90
N THR A 398 1.08 -19.24 -2.58
CA THR A 398 1.94 -18.22 -1.94
C THR A 398 3.40 -18.64 -1.81
N GLY A 399 3.73 -19.87 -2.22
CA GLY A 399 5.09 -20.41 -2.17
C GLY A 399 5.70 -20.43 -0.76
N ASN A 400 7.03 -20.25 -0.71
CA ASN A 400 7.80 -20.19 0.53
C ASN A 400 7.76 -18.77 1.12
N HIS A 401 6.84 -18.54 2.05
CA HIS A 401 6.67 -17.23 2.69
C HIS A 401 7.00 -17.32 4.19
N PRO A 402 8.05 -16.64 4.70
CA PRO A 402 8.54 -16.82 6.08
C PRO A 402 7.50 -16.60 7.19
N TRP A 403 6.64 -15.57 7.05
CA TRP A 403 5.55 -15.30 7.99
C TRP A 403 4.43 -16.35 7.93
N LEU A 404 3.97 -16.74 6.73
CA LEU A 404 2.96 -17.79 6.61
C LEU A 404 3.49 -19.13 7.12
N ASN A 405 4.75 -19.47 6.85
CA ASN A 405 5.40 -20.65 7.41
C ASN A 405 5.46 -20.61 8.95
N TYR A 406 5.57 -19.43 9.55
CA TYR A 406 5.49 -19.24 11.00
C TYR A 406 4.08 -19.54 11.52
N LEU A 407 3.04 -19.01 10.86
CA LEU A 407 1.65 -19.33 11.18
C LEU A 407 1.34 -20.82 11.00
N ASP A 408 1.96 -21.48 10.02
CA ASP A 408 1.87 -22.94 9.79
C ASP A 408 2.69 -23.75 10.81
N GLY A 409 3.44 -23.10 11.71
CA GLY A 409 4.28 -23.75 12.73
C GLY A 409 5.59 -24.34 12.20
N THR A 410 5.93 -24.11 10.93
CA THR A 410 7.16 -24.63 10.29
C THR A 410 8.35 -23.67 10.39
N ASN A 411 8.14 -22.44 10.86
CA ASN A 411 9.17 -21.44 11.12
C ASN A 411 9.01 -20.75 12.49
N PRO A 412 9.08 -21.48 13.62
CA PRO A 412 8.79 -20.92 14.95
C PRO A 412 9.79 -19.83 15.41
N GLY A 413 10.99 -19.77 14.81
CA GLY A 413 11.99 -18.74 15.10
C GLY A 413 11.73 -17.37 14.46
N PHE A 414 10.79 -17.31 13.50
CA PHE A 414 10.54 -16.14 12.67
C PHE A 414 10.45 -14.80 13.43
N PRO A 415 9.66 -14.64 14.50
CA PRO A 415 9.50 -13.33 15.13
C PRO A 415 10.82 -12.74 15.63
N VAL A 416 11.68 -13.56 16.24
CA VAL A 416 12.96 -13.10 16.78
C VAL A 416 13.97 -12.87 15.66
N ASP A 417 14.04 -13.76 14.67
CA ASP A 417 15.02 -13.70 13.60
C ASP A 417 14.74 -12.53 12.65
N ALA A 418 13.47 -12.30 12.29
CA ALA A 418 13.05 -11.19 11.44
C ALA A 418 13.30 -9.83 12.12
N LEU A 419 12.95 -9.68 13.41
CA LEU A 419 13.23 -8.44 14.17
C LEU A 419 14.73 -8.13 14.24
N LYS A 420 15.59 -9.14 14.40
CA LYS A 420 17.05 -8.95 14.36
C LYS A 420 17.55 -8.50 12.99
N GLN A 421 17.01 -9.08 11.92
CA GLN A 421 17.34 -8.66 10.55
C GLN A 421 16.91 -7.21 10.30
N ASP A 422 15.79 -6.78 10.88
CA ASP A 422 15.32 -5.40 10.76
C ASP A 422 16.19 -4.41 11.53
N PHE A 423 16.76 -4.81 12.67
CA PHE A 423 17.81 -4.00 13.31
C PHE A 423 19.07 -3.85 12.45
N GLU A 424 19.53 -4.92 11.79
CA GLU A 424 20.70 -4.85 10.90
C GLU A 424 20.41 -3.98 9.67
N HIS A 425 19.20 -4.12 9.09
CA HIS A 425 18.75 -3.24 8.03
C HIS A 425 18.76 -1.77 8.49
N LEU A 426 18.13 -1.47 9.63
CA LEU A 426 18.08 -0.12 10.20
C LEU A 426 19.47 0.48 10.39
N ARG A 427 20.42 -0.29 10.93
CA ARG A 427 21.83 0.12 11.05
C ARG A 427 22.42 0.50 9.69
N GLY A 428 22.20 -0.33 8.67
CA GLY A 428 22.65 -0.08 7.30
C GLY A 428 22.02 1.17 6.68
N GLN A 429 20.73 1.40 6.88
CA GLN A 429 20.05 2.61 6.40
C GLN A 429 20.64 3.87 7.06
N VAL A 430 20.84 3.86 8.39
CA VAL A 430 21.49 4.99 9.10
C VAL A 430 22.91 5.25 8.62
N GLU A 431 23.67 4.20 8.31
CA GLU A 431 25.01 4.34 7.73
C GLU A 431 24.96 5.02 6.34
N LYS A 432 24.03 4.62 5.47
CA LYS A 432 23.81 5.27 4.17
C LYS A 432 23.43 6.74 4.33
N ILE A 433 22.51 7.07 5.24
CA ILE A 433 22.13 8.47 5.53
C ILE A 433 23.36 9.29 5.91
N ARG A 434 24.25 8.77 6.75
CA ARG A 434 25.46 9.48 7.20
C ARG A 434 26.50 9.65 6.10
N ASN A 435 26.59 8.68 5.19
CA ASN A 435 27.60 8.66 4.13
C ASN A 435 27.12 9.33 2.83
N ASP A 436 25.83 9.61 2.69
CA ASP A 436 25.33 10.36 1.54
C ASP A 436 25.89 11.79 1.55
N THR A 437 26.57 12.14 0.46
CA THR A 437 27.25 13.42 0.26
C THR A 437 26.51 14.32 -0.73
N SER A 438 25.36 13.87 -1.25
CA SER A 438 24.53 14.69 -2.12
C SER A 438 24.06 15.95 -1.41
N THR A 439 23.85 17.00 -2.20
CA THR A 439 23.26 18.26 -1.76
C THR A 439 21.94 18.47 -2.47
N ARG A 440 21.13 19.42 -2.00
CA ARG A 440 19.87 19.81 -2.68
C ARG A 440 20.04 19.98 -4.19
N ASP A 441 21.14 20.61 -4.61
CA ASP A 441 21.40 20.94 -6.01
C ASP A 441 21.89 19.76 -6.87
N THR A 442 22.26 18.64 -6.25
CA THR A 442 22.77 17.44 -6.94
C THR A 442 21.88 16.21 -6.70
N ARG A 443 20.69 16.41 -6.15
CA ARG A 443 19.81 15.35 -5.68
C ARG A 443 18.48 15.38 -6.44
N LEU A 444 18.09 14.22 -6.95
CA LEU A 444 16.74 13.94 -7.46
C LEU A 444 15.84 13.43 -6.34
N SER A 445 14.52 13.48 -6.52
CA SER A 445 13.57 13.15 -5.46
C SER A 445 13.63 11.68 -5.02
N ASP A 446 14.00 10.77 -5.93
CA ASP A 446 14.14 9.34 -5.67
C ASP A 446 15.45 8.96 -4.95
N ASN A 447 16.47 9.83 -5.00
CA ASN A 447 17.80 9.54 -4.48
C ASN A 447 17.83 9.14 -2.99
N PRO A 448 17.01 9.71 -2.08
CA PRO A 448 17.00 9.28 -0.69
C PRO A 448 16.09 8.08 -0.39
N ASN A 449 15.25 7.63 -1.34
CA ASN A 449 14.36 6.47 -1.14
C ASN A 449 15.12 5.21 -0.67
N PRO A 450 16.30 4.84 -1.25
CA PRO A 450 17.11 3.72 -0.78
C PRO A 450 17.68 3.87 0.64
N PHE A 451 17.53 5.03 1.28
CA PHE A 451 17.99 5.35 2.62
C PHE A 451 16.85 5.41 3.66
N ASN A 452 15.58 5.33 3.24
CA ASN A 452 14.43 5.36 4.14
C ASN A 452 14.59 4.27 5.22
N PRO A 453 14.58 4.61 6.53
CA PRO A 453 14.79 3.64 7.60
C PRO A 453 13.53 2.86 7.99
N ALA A 454 12.35 3.23 7.47
CA ALA A 454 11.08 2.60 7.84
C ALA A 454 10.88 1.23 7.17
N ARG A 455 11.11 0.15 7.93
CA ARG A 455 10.80 -1.22 7.53
C ARG A 455 9.74 -1.84 8.45
N ILE A 456 8.52 -2.00 7.93
CA ILE A 456 7.34 -2.30 8.76
C ILE A 456 6.78 -3.71 8.57
N GLU A 457 7.24 -4.48 7.58
CA GLU A 457 6.63 -5.75 7.20
C GLU A 457 6.59 -6.76 8.36
N THR A 458 7.73 -7.00 9.01
CA THR A 458 7.80 -7.88 10.18
C THR A 458 6.84 -7.44 11.28
N LEU A 459 6.81 -6.13 11.59
CA LEU A 459 5.95 -5.59 12.64
C LEU A 459 4.47 -5.75 12.28
N VAL A 460 4.06 -5.43 11.05
CA VAL A 460 2.68 -5.63 10.60
C VAL A 460 2.30 -7.13 10.64
N ASN A 461 3.16 -8.00 10.15
CA ASN A 461 2.94 -9.44 10.18
C ASN A 461 2.69 -9.96 11.61
N ILE A 462 3.59 -9.64 12.54
CA ILE A 462 3.53 -10.20 13.90
C ILE A 462 2.57 -9.44 14.81
N MET A 463 2.41 -8.13 14.67
CA MET A 463 1.54 -7.37 15.56
C MET A 463 0.08 -7.48 15.13
N THR A 464 -0.21 -7.36 13.83
CA THR A 464 -1.59 -7.18 13.34
C THR A 464 -2.15 -8.41 12.65
N GLY A 465 -1.30 -9.40 12.34
CA GLY A 465 -1.69 -10.57 11.57
C GLY A 465 -2.13 -10.22 10.15
N GLY A 466 -1.47 -9.24 9.52
CA GLY A 466 -1.75 -8.80 8.15
C GLY A 466 -0.50 -8.79 7.26
N PRO A 467 -0.67 -8.80 5.93
CA PRO A 467 0.43 -8.57 5.01
C PRO A 467 0.90 -7.10 5.04
N LYS A 468 2.08 -6.81 4.49
CA LYS A 468 2.54 -5.44 4.26
C LYS A 468 1.48 -4.67 3.45
N PRO A 469 1.09 -3.44 3.84
CA PRO A 469 0.22 -2.59 3.01
C PRO A 469 0.87 -2.27 1.67
N ALA A 470 0.06 -2.23 0.61
CA ALA A 470 0.45 -1.70 -0.69
C ALA A 470 0.24 -0.17 -0.72
N TYR A 471 0.91 0.53 -1.64
CA TYR A 471 1.03 2.00 -1.64
C TYR A 471 -0.33 2.76 -1.63
N ALA A 472 -1.36 2.25 -2.30
CA ALA A 472 -2.70 2.86 -2.29
C ALA A 472 -3.84 1.94 -1.88
N ARG A 473 -3.49 0.82 -1.25
CA ARG A 473 -4.47 -0.06 -0.61
C ARG A 473 -4.62 0.33 0.87
N PRO A 474 -5.85 0.48 1.38
CA PRO A 474 -6.13 0.49 2.82
C PRO A 474 -5.44 -0.68 3.53
N LEU A 475 -5.12 -0.50 4.80
CA LEU A 475 -4.57 -1.58 5.63
C LEU A 475 -5.56 -2.76 5.73
N HIS A 476 -5.10 -3.95 5.32
CA HIS A 476 -5.77 -5.21 5.61
C HIS A 476 -5.01 -5.92 6.73
N CYS A 477 -5.68 -6.18 7.86
CA CYS A 477 -5.11 -6.92 8.97
C CYS A 477 -6.21 -7.61 9.79
N ARG A 478 -5.81 -8.45 10.74
CA ARG A 478 -6.77 -9.09 11.66
C ARG A 478 -7.05 -8.24 12.89
N LEU A 479 -6.01 -7.63 13.45
CA LEU A 479 -6.10 -6.80 14.64
C LEU A 479 -5.48 -5.43 14.42
N TRP A 480 -6.01 -4.46 15.16
CA TRP A 480 -5.46 -3.13 15.27
C TRP A 480 -5.51 -2.64 16.71
N TYR A 481 -4.64 -1.70 17.07
CA TYR A 481 -4.44 -1.32 18.47
C TYR A 481 -4.53 0.19 18.70
N PHE A 482 -4.97 0.55 19.90
CA PHE A 482 -5.02 1.94 20.35
C PHE A 482 -4.53 2.05 21.79
N ASP A 483 -3.95 3.22 22.10
CA ASP A 483 -3.56 3.64 23.44
C ASP A 483 -4.66 4.57 23.97
N PRO A 484 -5.63 4.05 24.74
CA PRO A 484 -6.73 4.85 25.28
C PRO A 484 -6.28 5.82 26.37
N ASP A 485 -5.13 5.58 27.02
CA ASP A 485 -4.62 6.48 28.07
C ASP A 485 -4.05 7.76 27.44
N ARG A 486 -3.49 7.66 26.23
CA ARG A 486 -3.00 8.80 25.44
C ARG A 486 -3.96 9.29 24.35
N GLY A 487 -5.06 8.57 24.10
CA GLY A 487 -6.07 8.93 23.11
C GLY A 487 -5.54 8.90 21.66
N ARG A 488 -4.71 7.91 21.32
CA ARG A 488 -4.05 7.81 20.01
C ARG A 488 -4.02 6.38 19.46
N PRO A 489 -3.84 6.18 18.15
CA PRO A 489 -3.62 4.85 17.59
C PRO A 489 -2.24 4.29 17.96
N GLY A 490 -2.13 2.98 17.87
CA GLY A 490 -0.95 2.20 18.23
C GLY A 490 -0.98 1.65 19.64
N VAL A 491 -0.08 0.70 19.91
CA VAL A 491 0.06 0.12 21.25
C VAL A 491 0.75 1.12 22.20
N PRO A 492 0.45 1.08 23.51
CA PRO A 492 1.18 1.86 24.51
C PRO A 492 2.70 1.58 24.51
N GLU A 493 3.49 2.52 25.02
CA GLU A 493 4.97 2.54 24.94
C GLU A 493 5.67 1.22 25.35
N ASP A 494 5.07 0.48 26.29
CA ASP A 494 5.61 -0.76 26.88
C ASP A 494 4.82 -2.03 26.53
N VAL A 495 3.83 -1.94 25.64
CA VAL A 495 3.01 -3.10 25.26
C VAL A 495 3.51 -3.66 23.94
N ALA A 496 3.86 -4.95 23.93
CA ALA A 496 4.23 -5.70 22.74
C ALA A 496 3.14 -6.71 22.37
N THR A 497 3.00 -7.00 21.07
CA THR A 497 1.93 -7.86 20.54
C THR A 497 2.44 -8.86 19.52
N LEU A 498 2.06 -10.14 19.64
CA LEU A 498 2.47 -11.19 18.72
C LEU A 498 1.29 -12.11 18.36
N VAL A 499 0.82 -12.04 17.12
CA VAL A 499 -0.13 -12.98 16.51
C VAL A 499 0.63 -14.24 16.12
N ASP A 500 0.27 -15.37 16.73
CA ASP A 500 0.95 -16.66 16.50
C ASP A 500 0.09 -17.70 15.78
N ARG A 501 -1.20 -17.41 15.58
CA ARG A 501 -2.14 -18.25 14.82
C ARG A 501 -3.22 -17.40 14.16
N ILE A 502 -3.58 -17.71 12.92
CA ILE A 502 -4.70 -17.09 12.20
C ILE A 502 -5.48 -18.19 11.47
N ASP A 503 -6.79 -18.21 11.68
CA ASP A 503 -7.73 -19.08 10.98
C ASP A 503 -8.82 -18.23 10.28
N ALA A 504 -9.81 -18.89 9.66
CA ALA A 504 -10.91 -18.21 8.98
C ALA A 504 -11.83 -17.42 9.92
N ASP A 505 -12.04 -17.93 11.14
CA ASP A 505 -13.00 -17.47 12.16
C ASP A 505 -12.34 -17.18 13.53
N GLY A 506 -11.01 -17.14 13.61
CA GLY A 506 -10.31 -16.85 14.85
C GLY A 506 -8.82 -16.58 14.69
N LEU A 507 -8.20 -16.14 15.78
CA LEU A 507 -6.75 -15.95 15.87
C LEU A 507 -6.28 -16.05 17.32
N ASP A 508 -4.99 -16.28 17.51
CA ASP A 508 -4.35 -16.19 18.82
C ASP A 508 -3.30 -15.07 18.83
N VAL A 509 -3.29 -14.27 19.91
CA VAL A 509 -2.38 -13.13 20.07
C VAL A 509 -1.81 -13.08 21.48
N HIS A 510 -0.52 -12.82 21.61
CA HIS A 510 0.14 -12.52 22.87
C HIS A 510 0.14 -11.01 23.11
N LEU A 511 -0.20 -10.59 24.31
CA LEU A 511 -0.05 -9.20 24.79
C LEU A 511 0.86 -9.20 26.01
N VAL A 512 1.92 -8.40 25.99
CA VAL A 512 2.89 -8.32 27.09
C VAL A 512 3.18 -6.87 27.44
N ASN A 513 3.02 -6.53 28.72
CA ASN A 513 3.56 -5.29 29.27
C ASN A 513 4.98 -5.53 29.78
N VAL A 514 5.98 -4.98 29.09
CA VAL A 514 7.40 -5.15 29.46
C VAL A 514 7.84 -4.25 30.62
N ASN A 515 6.99 -3.32 31.07
CA ASN A 515 7.28 -2.42 32.17
C ASN A 515 6.93 -3.06 33.52
N PRO A 516 7.91 -3.23 34.44
CA PRO A 516 7.68 -3.88 35.73
C PRO A 516 7.11 -2.95 36.81
N VAL A 517 6.93 -1.66 36.51
CA VAL A 517 6.48 -0.62 37.46
C VAL A 517 5.04 -0.22 37.19
N ASP A 518 4.71 0.09 35.95
CA ASP A 518 3.42 0.67 35.58
C ASP A 518 2.53 -0.32 34.84
N ALA A 519 1.23 -0.24 35.11
CA ALA A 519 0.23 -0.92 34.29
C ALA A 519 0.04 -0.18 32.95
N ARG A 520 -0.41 -0.91 31.94
CA ARG A 520 -0.77 -0.38 30.63
C ARG A 520 -2.17 -0.83 30.23
N THR A 521 -2.91 0.06 29.57
CA THR A 521 -4.21 -0.23 28.98
C THR A 521 -4.08 -0.18 27.47
N VAL A 522 -4.57 -1.20 26.76
CA VAL A 522 -4.59 -1.24 25.30
C VAL A 522 -6.00 -1.59 24.84
N THR A 523 -6.49 -0.90 23.82
CA THR A 523 -7.73 -1.29 23.12
C THR A 523 -7.34 -2.12 21.90
N VAL A 524 -7.94 -3.29 21.78
CA VAL A 524 -7.74 -4.25 20.68
C VAL A 524 -8.99 -4.23 19.81
N GLN A 525 -8.82 -3.91 18.53
CA GLN A 525 -9.88 -3.82 17.53
C GLN A 525 -9.74 -4.94 16.49
N GLY A 526 -10.87 -5.48 16.02
CA GLY A 526 -10.92 -6.35 14.87
C GLY A 526 -10.81 -5.57 13.54
N GLY A 527 -9.74 -5.80 12.79
CA GLY A 527 -9.43 -5.10 11.55
C GLY A 527 -8.92 -3.66 11.76
N ALA A 528 -8.36 -3.06 10.71
CA ALA A 528 -7.80 -1.70 10.78
C ALA A 528 -8.88 -0.62 10.91
N TYR A 529 -10.10 -0.91 10.47
CA TYR A 529 -11.23 0.01 10.39
C TYR A 529 -12.46 -0.45 11.18
N GLY A 530 -12.31 -1.45 12.06
CA GLY A 530 -13.41 -2.04 12.82
C GLY A 530 -14.34 -2.92 11.97
N GLU A 531 -13.91 -3.32 10.78
CA GLU A 531 -14.69 -4.10 9.83
C GLU A 531 -14.89 -5.55 10.27
N HIS A 532 -14.12 -6.04 11.25
CA HIS A 532 -14.32 -7.33 11.89
C HIS A 532 -15.02 -7.17 13.24
N ARG A 533 -15.85 -8.16 13.61
CA ARG A 533 -16.42 -8.25 14.96
C ARG A 533 -15.64 -9.28 15.78
N VAL A 534 -15.31 -8.92 17.01
CA VAL A 534 -14.80 -9.83 18.02
C VAL A 534 -15.99 -10.43 18.74
N ASP A 535 -16.25 -11.71 18.51
CA ASP A 535 -17.36 -12.41 19.16
C ASP A 535 -16.95 -12.84 20.57
N THR A 536 -15.76 -13.42 20.73
CA THR A 536 -15.31 -13.95 22.02
C THR A 536 -13.81 -13.76 22.22
N VAL A 537 -13.40 -13.60 23.47
CA VAL A 537 -12.00 -13.61 23.90
C VAL A 537 -11.84 -14.62 25.03
N GLU A 538 -10.88 -15.52 24.90
CA GLU A 538 -10.47 -16.45 25.94
C GLU A 538 -9.10 -16.05 26.49
N CYS A 539 -9.00 -15.96 27.81
CA CYS A 539 -7.77 -15.65 28.54
C CYS A 539 -7.73 -16.53 29.80
N ASP A 540 -6.62 -17.23 30.03
CA ASP A 540 -6.42 -18.09 31.21
C ASP A 540 -7.59 -19.08 31.47
N GLY A 541 -8.12 -19.68 30.39
CA GLY A 541 -9.24 -20.62 30.43
C GLY A 541 -10.61 -20.00 30.70
N ARG A 542 -10.69 -18.67 30.79
CA ARG A 542 -11.94 -17.92 30.92
C ARG A 542 -12.33 -17.32 29.58
N LYS A 543 -13.46 -17.76 29.05
CA LYS A 543 -14.08 -17.20 27.85
C LYS A 543 -15.04 -16.06 28.20
N VAL A 544 -14.93 -14.95 27.49
CA VAL A 544 -15.75 -13.73 27.62
C VAL A 544 -16.36 -13.43 26.25
N ALA A 545 -17.67 -13.16 26.23
CA ALA A 545 -18.34 -12.64 25.04
C ALA A 545 -18.03 -11.15 24.90
N VAL A 546 -17.70 -10.72 23.68
CA VAL A 546 -17.42 -9.32 23.34
C VAL A 546 -18.55 -8.75 22.49
N ASP A 547 -18.87 -9.42 21.38
CA ASP A 547 -19.93 -9.05 20.43
C ASP A 547 -19.83 -7.59 19.93
N ASP A 548 -18.61 -7.09 19.72
CA ASP A 548 -18.31 -5.70 19.37
C ASP A 548 -17.08 -5.60 18.45
N THR A 549 -16.76 -4.40 17.94
CA THR A 549 -15.56 -4.18 17.10
C THR A 549 -14.26 -4.23 17.87
N ASP A 550 -14.32 -4.02 19.18
CA ASP A 550 -13.15 -3.88 20.03
C ASP A 550 -13.42 -4.23 21.50
N PHE A 551 -12.34 -4.44 22.24
CA PHE A 551 -12.34 -4.64 23.68
C PHE A 551 -11.06 -4.06 24.28
N THR A 552 -11.06 -3.83 25.60
CA THR A 552 -9.91 -3.26 26.30
C THR A 552 -9.22 -4.31 27.16
N VAL A 553 -7.89 -4.33 27.12
CA VAL A 553 -7.04 -5.15 27.97
C VAL A 553 -6.24 -4.25 28.90
N ARG A 554 -6.30 -4.52 30.21
CA ARG A 554 -5.43 -3.91 31.20
C ARG A 554 -4.37 -4.92 31.62
N LEU A 555 -3.12 -4.64 31.28
CA LEU A 555 -1.95 -5.41 31.65
C LEU A 555 -1.34 -4.81 32.92
N ALA A 556 -1.27 -5.59 34.01
CA ALA A 556 -0.55 -5.18 35.21
C ALA A 556 0.97 -5.07 34.93
N PRO A 557 1.76 -4.45 35.83
CA PRO A 557 3.21 -4.33 35.63
C PRO A 557 3.87 -5.71 35.45
N GLY A 558 4.68 -5.87 34.40
CA GLY A 558 5.40 -7.12 34.11
C GLY A 558 4.49 -8.32 33.83
N CYS A 559 3.26 -8.10 33.36
CA CYS A 559 2.27 -9.14 33.10
C CYS A 559 1.98 -9.29 31.62
N GLY A 560 1.49 -10.47 31.23
CA GLY A 560 1.10 -10.77 29.87
C GLY A 560 0.26 -12.04 29.76
N ALA A 561 -0.42 -12.19 28.63
CA ALA A 561 -1.27 -13.34 28.36
C ALA A 561 -1.34 -13.64 26.86
N ARG A 562 -1.65 -14.90 26.55
CA ARG A 562 -2.10 -15.33 25.22
C ARG A 562 -3.61 -15.31 25.20
N LEU A 563 -4.17 -14.54 24.27
CA LEU A 563 -5.61 -14.43 24.04
C LEU A 563 -6.00 -15.25 22.82
N THR A 564 -7.07 -16.04 22.94
CA THR A 564 -7.70 -16.71 21.79
C THR A 564 -8.99 -15.99 21.45
N LEU A 565 -9.08 -15.48 20.22
CA LEU A 565 -10.18 -14.65 19.75
C LEU A 565 -11.03 -15.44 18.74
N GLY A 566 -12.35 -15.37 18.93
CA GLY A 566 -13.32 -15.73 17.88
C GLY A 566 -13.73 -14.48 17.13
N LEU A 567 -13.67 -14.53 15.80
CA LEU A 567 -13.85 -13.37 14.92
C LEU A 567 -14.86 -13.67 13.81
N GLN A 568 -15.67 -12.67 13.48
CA GLN A 568 -16.39 -12.60 12.21
C GLN A 568 -15.80 -11.48 11.37
N ARG A 569 -15.25 -11.84 10.21
CA ARG A 569 -14.58 -10.88 9.33
C ARG A 569 -15.57 -10.21 8.39
N TYR A 570 -15.33 -8.92 8.14
CA TYR A 570 -16.06 -8.08 7.17
C TYR A 570 -17.58 -7.99 7.41
N VAL A 571 -18.00 -7.91 8.68
CA VAL A 571 -19.42 -7.85 9.07
C VAL A 571 -19.89 -6.43 9.42
N ASN A 572 -18.96 -5.49 9.59
CA ASN A 572 -19.25 -4.09 9.90
C ASN A 572 -18.79 -3.18 8.76
N GLN A 573 -19.40 -1.99 8.66
CA GLN A 573 -18.91 -0.98 7.73
C GLN A 573 -17.62 -0.37 8.27
N PRO A 574 -16.56 -0.25 7.45
CA PRO A 574 -15.27 0.28 7.89
C PRO A 574 -15.36 1.77 8.23
N THR A 575 -14.64 2.20 9.27
CA THR A 575 -14.49 3.61 9.66
C THR A 575 -13.09 3.92 10.17
N ALA A 576 -12.62 5.13 9.91
CA ALA A 576 -11.37 5.65 10.48
C ALA A 576 -11.53 6.15 11.94
N ARG A 577 -12.78 6.31 12.43
CA ARG A 577 -13.02 6.78 13.80
C ARG A 577 -12.42 5.83 14.82
N PHE A 578 -11.81 6.40 15.85
CA PHE A 578 -11.27 5.62 16.96
C PHE A 578 -12.38 4.96 17.77
N PRO A 579 -12.08 3.83 18.45
CA PRO A 579 -13.08 3.08 19.21
C PRO A 579 -13.91 3.92 20.20
N TRP A 580 -13.29 4.89 20.86
CA TRP A 580 -13.96 5.71 21.88
C TRP A 580 -14.88 6.80 21.31
N ASP A 581 -14.77 7.10 20.01
CA ASP A 581 -15.57 8.10 19.27
C ASP A 581 -16.76 7.50 18.51
N ARG A 582 -16.96 6.18 18.65
CA ARG A 582 -18.09 5.43 18.07
C ARG A 582 -19.35 5.44 18.94
#